data_AF-A0A3E0KD78-F1
#
_entry.id   AF-A0A3E0KD78-F1
#
_cell.length_a   1.000
_cell.length_b   1.000
_cell.length_c   1.000
_cell.angle_alpha   90.00
_cell.angle_beta   90.00
_cell.angle_gamma   90.00
#
_symmetry.space_group_name_H-M   'P 1'
#
loop_
_entity.id
_entity.type
_entity.pdbx_description
1 polymer ?
#
loop_
_entity_poly.entity_id
_entity_poly.type
_entity_poly.pdbx_seq_one_letter_code
_entity_poly.pdbx_strand_id
1 'polypeptide(L)'
;PERIRQLTRAGLFSFAYLYQHGAPRTLREIMALDGQARAFAGERPVLDQEELDYTAQVIAPHMESESFPIQFACLFGDEPARAVGYAPLGLSAYAGWDLALAMALKTMGSP
;
A
#
# COMPACT_ATOMS: atom_id res chain seq x y z
N PRO A 1 -11.14 19.14 9.62
CA PRO A 1 -11.34 19.66 8.25
C PRO A 1 -10.37 19.08 7.22
N GLU A 2 -9.05 19.11 7.49
CA GLU A 2 -8.04 18.64 6.53
C GLU A 2 -8.11 17.14 6.27
N ARG A 3 -8.23 16.31 7.32
CA ARG A 3 -8.36 14.85 7.15
C ARG A 3 -9.55 14.46 6.27
N ILE A 4 -10.67 15.18 6.36
CA ILE A 4 -11.82 14.96 5.48
C ILE A 4 -11.46 15.26 4.02
N ARG A 5 -10.75 16.38 3.76
CA ARG A 5 -10.30 16.73 2.40
C ARG A 5 -9.38 15.66 1.82
N GLN A 6 -8.43 15.16 2.62
CA GLN A 6 -7.53 14.07 2.21
C GLN A 6 -8.33 12.80 1.85
N LEU A 7 -9.23 12.37 2.74
CA LEU A 7 -10.06 11.18 2.51
C LEU A 7 -10.97 11.35 1.28
N THR A 8 -11.55 12.53 1.06
CA THR A 8 -12.33 12.82 -0.15
C THR A 8 -11.49 12.72 -1.42
N ARG A 9 -10.27 13.26 -1.41
CA ARG A 9 -9.35 13.19 -2.57
C ARG A 9 -8.95 11.75 -2.87
N ALA A 10 -8.51 11.00 -1.86
CA ALA A 10 -8.15 9.59 -2.01
C ALA A 10 -9.35 8.77 -2.51
N GLY A 11 -10.54 8.97 -1.92
CA GLY A 11 -11.76 8.26 -2.34
C GLY A 11 -12.18 8.56 -3.79
N LEU A 12 -12.11 9.83 -4.22
CA LEU A 12 -12.39 10.20 -5.61
C LEU A 12 -11.38 9.62 -6.58
N PHE A 13 -10.09 9.62 -6.22
CA PHE A 13 -9.05 8.97 -7.01
C PHE A 13 -9.34 7.49 -7.18
N SER A 14 -9.56 6.78 -6.07
CA SER A 14 -9.82 5.34 -6.11
C SER A 14 -11.08 5.00 -6.89
N PHE A 15 -12.15 5.78 -6.74
CA PHE A 15 -13.37 5.60 -7.52
C PHE A 15 -13.11 5.75 -9.03
N ALA A 16 -12.41 6.81 -9.44
CA ALA A 16 -12.10 7.05 -10.84
C ALA A 16 -11.22 5.93 -11.43
N TYR A 17 -10.23 5.46 -10.68
CA TYR A 17 -9.39 4.32 -11.07
C TYR A 17 -10.22 3.06 -11.24
N LEU A 18 -11.03 2.68 -10.24
CA LEU A 18 -11.85 1.47 -10.27
C LEU A 18 -12.87 1.51 -11.41
N TYR A 19 -13.43 2.68 -11.73
CA TYR A 19 -14.35 2.85 -12.85
C TYR A 19 -13.67 2.61 -14.21
N GLN A 20 -12.39 2.98 -14.35
CA GLN A 20 -11.63 2.86 -15.61
C GLN A 20 -10.94 1.50 -15.78
N HIS A 21 -10.45 0.91 -14.68
CA HIS A 21 -9.56 -0.25 -14.71
C HIS A 21 -10.15 -1.50 -14.06
N GLY A 22 -11.25 -1.38 -13.31
CA GLY A 22 -11.79 -2.45 -12.49
C GLY A 22 -11.05 -2.63 -11.16
N ALA A 23 -11.40 -3.68 -10.42
CA ALA A 23 -10.82 -3.97 -9.11
C ALA A 23 -9.42 -4.57 -9.22
N PRO A 24 -8.44 -4.09 -8.43
CA PRO A 24 -7.11 -4.70 -8.38
C PRO A 24 -7.19 -6.12 -7.82
N ARG A 25 -6.40 -7.04 -8.38
CA ARG A 25 -6.37 -8.46 -7.99
C ARG A 25 -5.04 -8.85 -7.37
N THR A 26 -3.93 -8.33 -7.89
CA THR A 26 -2.60 -8.63 -7.37
C THR A 26 -2.18 -7.65 -6.27
N LEU A 27 -1.24 -8.06 -5.42
CA LEU A 27 -0.65 -7.17 -4.43
C LEU A 27 -0.08 -5.89 -5.06
N ARG A 28 0.61 -6.02 -6.21
CA ARG A 28 1.15 -4.89 -6.97
C ARG A 28 0.05 -3.89 -7.34
N GLU A 29 -1.07 -4.37 -7.87
CA GLU A 29 -2.18 -3.51 -8.29
C GLU A 29 -2.84 -2.82 -7.09
N ILE A 30 -3.02 -3.55 -5.98
CA ILE A 30 -3.57 -2.99 -4.73
C ILE A 30 -2.67 -1.87 -4.21
N MET A 31 -1.36 -2.13 -4.12
CA MET A 31 -0.37 -1.15 -3.67
C MET A 31 -0.31 0.05 -4.62
N ALA A 32 -0.33 -0.17 -5.94
CA ALA A 32 -0.32 0.92 -6.91
C ALA A 32 -1.53 1.85 -6.74
N LEU A 33 -2.72 1.28 -6.57
CA LEU A 33 -3.94 2.05 -6.35
C LEU A 33 -3.89 2.85 -5.04
N ASP A 34 -3.62 2.19 -3.92
CA ASP A 34 -3.58 2.85 -2.60
C ASP A 34 -2.50 3.94 -2.54
N GLY A 35 -1.30 3.61 -3.01
CA GLY A 35 -0.17 4.52 -3.03
C GLY A 35 -0.47 5.78 -3.83
N GLN A 36 -1.03 5.65 -5.04
CA GLN A 36 -1.39 6.80 -5.88
C GLN A 36 -2.53 7.62 -5.26
N ALA A 37 -3.55 6.97 -4.69
CA ALA A 37 -4.67 7.65 -4.06
C ALA A 37 -4.22 8.50 -2.85
N ARG A 38 -3.38 7.92 -1.97
CA ARG A 38 -2.84 8.61 -0.79
C ARG A 38 -1.86 9.71 -1.17
N ALA A 39 -1.03 9.48 -2.19
CA ALA A 39 -0.11 10.50 -2.68
C ALA A 39 -0.87 11.68 -3.32
N PHE A 40 -1.93 11.42 -4.10
CA PHE A 40 -2.84 12.45 -4.62
C PHE A 40 -3.55 13.22 -3.50
N ALA A 41 -3.86 12.56 -2.38
CA ALA A 41 -4.40 13.20 -1.18
C ALA A 41 -3.37 14.05 -0.41
N GLY A 42 -2.09 13.99 -0.76
CA GLY A 42 -1.01 14.73 -0.12
C GLY A 42 -0.51 14.10 1.18
N GLU A 43 -0.70 12.79 1.36
CA GLU A 43 -0.15 12.05 2.49
C GLU A 43 1.37 11.84 2.35
N ARG A 44 2.03 11.47 3.45
CA ARG A 44 3.45 11.12 3.49
C ARG A 44 3.65 9.77 4.21
N PRO A 45 4.65 8.97 3.82
CA PRO A 45 5.02 7.77 4.56
C PRO A 45 5.43 8.13 5.99
N VAL A 46 5.15 7.23 6.93
CA VAL A 46 5.55 7.32 8.34
C VAL A 46 6.84 6.54 8.58
N LEU A 47 6.98 5.39 7.92
CA LEU A 47 8.22 4.59 7.98
C LEU A 47 9.41 5.36 7.40
N ASP A 48 10.58 5.17 8.02
CA ASP A 48 11.84 5.71 7.52
C ASP A 48 12.36 4.92 6.31
N GLN A 49 13.44 5.43 5.70
CA GLN A 49 13.96 4.84 4.46
C GLN A 49 14.53 3.43 4.67
N GLU A 50 15.13 3.14 5.82
CA GLU A 50 15.70 1.82 6.10
C GLU A 50 14.60 0.76 6.19
N GLU A 51 13.52 1.08 6.92
CA GLU A 51 12.36 0.19 7.04
C GLU A 51 11.63 0.02 5.70
N LEU A 52 11.52 1.09 4.89
CA LEU A 52 10.95 1.03 3.54
C LEU A 52 11.78 0.13 2.61
N ASP A 53 13.11 0.22 2.67
CA ASP A 53 14.00 -0.60 1.85
C ASP A 53 13.94 -2.08 2.24
N TYR A 54 13.90 -2.37 3.54
CA TYR A 54 13.68 -3.72 4.06
C TYR A 54 12.31 -4.26 3.63
N THR A 55 11.25 -3.47 3.81
CA THR A 55 9.88 -3.84 3.41
C THR A 55 9.81 -4.17 1.92
N ALA A 56 10.49 -3.40 1.07
CA ALA A 56 10.53 -3.65 -0.37
C ALA A 56 11.17 -5.01 -0.70
N GLN A 57 12.23 -5.40 0.01
CA GLN A 57 12.89 -6.70 -0.18
C GLN A 57 11.97 -7.86 0.22
N VAL A 58 11.27 -7.74 1.35
CA VAL A 58 10.34 -8.78 1.84
C VAL A 58 9.13 -8.93 0.92
N ILE A 59 8.57 -7.83 0.42
CA ILE A 59 7.35 -7.84 -0.41
C ILE A 59 7.64 -8.23 -1.87
N ALA A 60 8.84 -7.96 -2.40
CA ALA A 60 9.21 -8.25 -3.79
C ALA A 60 8.76 -9.62 -4.34
N PRO A 61 8.96 -10.76 -3.67
CA PRO A 61 8.50 -12.07 -4.17
C PRO A 61 6.97 -12.25 -4.20
N HIS A 62 6.20 -11.36 -3.58
CA HIS A 62 4.75 -11.47 -3.41
C HIS A 62 3.95 -10.52 -4.31
N MET A 63 4.60 -9.69 -5.13
CA MET A 63 3.94 -8.64 -5.92
C MET A 63 2.81 -9.16 -6.84
N GLU A 64 2.96 -10.35 -7.41
CA GLU A 64 1.94 -10.96 -8.28
C GLU A 64 0.94 -11.85 -7.52
N SER A 65 1.02 -11.90 -6.19
CA SER A 65 0.11 -12.72 -5.39
C SER A 65 -1.32 -12.20 -5.46
N GLU A 66 -2.25 -13.08 -5.82
CA GLU A 66 -3.71 -12.90 -5.65
C GLU A 66 -4.21 -13.54 -4.33
N SER A 67 -3.32 -14.13 -3.53
CA SER A 67 -3.67 -14.79 -2.26
C SER A 67 -3.97 -13.77 -1.17
N PHE A 68 -5.22 -13.71 -0.71
CA PHE A 68 -5.66 -12.78 0.33
C PHE A 68 -4.82 -12.86 1.62
N PRO A 69 -4.48 -14.04 2.19
CA PRO A 69 -3.59 -14.12 3.34
C PRO A 69 -2.22 -13.47 3.13
N ILE A 70 -1.61 -13.67 1.95
CA ILE A 70 -0.31 -13.09 1.61
C ILE A 70 -0.44 -11.58 1.43
N GLN A 71 -1.45 -11.12 0.70
CA GLN A 71 -1.72 -9.69 0.53
C GLN A 71 -1.94 -9.02 1.88
N PHE A 72 -2.75 -9.63 2.74
CA PHE A 72 -3.05 -9.11 4.06
C PHE A 72 -1.78 -8.98 4.92
N ALA A 73 -0.94 -10.02 4.97
CA ALA A 73 0.32 -9.98 5.71
C ALA A 73 1.29 -8.93 5.15
N CYS A 74 1.40 -8.80 3.81
CA CYS A 74 2.23 -7.78 3.17
C CYS A 74 1.78 -6.36 3.53
N LEU A 75 0.47 -6.13 3.53
CA LEU A 75 -0.11 -4.80 3.69
C LEU A 75 -0.20 -4.36 5.15
N PHE A 76 -0.63 -5.26 6.04
CA PHE A 76 -0.91 -4.92 7.45
C PHE A 76 0.21 -5.29 8.42
N GLY A 77 1.15 -6.15 8.02
CA GLY A 77 2.25 -6.60 8.87
C GLY A 77 1.92 -7.81 9.75
N ASP A 78 2.90 -8.19 10.56
CA ASP A 78 2.91 -9.47 11.29
C ASP A 78 1.86 -9.58 12.40
N GLU A 79 1.65 -8.52 13.18
CA GLU A 79 0.72 -8.56 14.31
C GLU A 79 -0.73 -8.81 13.84
N PRO A 80 -1.28 -8.04 12.88
CA PRO A 80 -2.58 -8.35 12.30
C PRO A 80 -2.64 -9.73 11.63
N ALA A 81 -1.58 -10.14 10.91
CA ALA A 81 -1.53 -11.44 10.26
C ALA A 81 -1.68 -12.59 11.27
N ARG A 82 -0.90 -12.55 12.36
CA ARG A 82 -0.98 -13.56 13.44
C ARG A 82 -2.36 -13.59 14.10
N ALA A 83 -2.98 -12.43 14.32
CA ALA A 83 -4.29 -12.33 14.97
C ALA A 83 -5.40 -13.07 14.20
N VAL A 84 -5.26 -13.22 12.88
CA VAL A 84 -6.22 -13.93 12.02
C VAL A 84 -5.71 -15.30 11.52
N GLY A 85 -4.57 -15.78 12.04
CA GLY A 85 -4.00 -17.10 11.72
C GLY A 85 -3.21 -17.16 10.40
N TYR A 86 -2.83 -16.02 9.82
CA TYR A 86 -1.96 -15.96 8.66
C TYR A 86 -0.48 -16.02 9.06
N ALA A 87 0.37 -16.51 8.14
CA ALA A 87 1.80 -16.60 8.37
C ALA A 87 2.43 -15.19 8.43
N PRO A 88 3.24 -14.88 9.46
CA PRO A 88 4.01 -13.65 9.50
C PRO A 88 5.08 -13.65 8.40
N LEU A 89 5.40 -12.47 7.87
CA LEU A 89 6.42 -12.27 6.84
C LEU A 89 7.64 -11.49 7.35
N GLY A 90 7.63 -11.09 8.63
CA GLY A 90 8.67 -10.27 9.24
C GLY A 90 8.47 -8.79 8.94
N LEU A 91 7.22 -8.33 8.77
CA LEU A 91 6.89 -6.95 8.42
C LEU A 91 6.33 -6.16 9.60
N SER A 92 6.74 -4.90 9.70
CA SER A 92 6.18 -3.91 10.62
C SER A 92 4.71 -3.60 10.31
N ALA A 93 4.02 -3.00 11.29
CA ALA A 93 2.61 -2.64 11.14
C ALA A 93 2.40 -1.70 9.94
N TYR A 94 1.46 -2.04 9.07
CA TYR A 94 1.08 -1.27 7.88
C TYR A 94 2.22 -1.06 6.85
N ALA A 95 3.29 -1.86 6.90
CA ALA A 95 4.49 -1.64 6.09
C ALA A 95 4.23 -1.59 4.58
N GLY A 96 3.41 -2.50 4.05
CA GLY A 96 3.07 -2.50 2.62
C GLY A 96 2.31 -1.24 2.17
N TRP A 97 1.46 -0.67 3.03
CA TRP A 97 0.77 0.59 2.70
C TRP A 97 1.74 1.77 2.64
N ASP A 98 2.66 1.87 3.58
CA ASP A 98 3.65 2.96 3.58
C ASP A 98 4.66 2.83 2.45
N LEU A 99 5.07 1.61 2.10
CA LEU A 99 5.86 1.35 0.91
C LEU A 99 5.14 1.78 -0.37
N ALA A 100 3.86 1.44 -0.51
CA ALA A 100 3.04 1.82 -1.65
C ALA A 100 3.01 3.35 -1.85
N LEU A 101 2.80 4.11 -0.77
CA LEU A 101 2.82 5.57 -0.79
C LEU A 101 4.21 6.12 -1.17
N ALA A 102 5.27 5.57 -0.60
CA ALA A 102 6.65 5.96 -0.93
C ALA A 102 6.97 5.73 -2.41
N MET A 103 6.55 4.59 -2.98
CA MET A 103 6.71 4.27 -4.40
C MET A 103 5.95 5.27 -5.28
N ALA A 104 4.69 5.58 -4.95
CA ALA A 104 3.88 6.51 -5.73
C ALA A 104 4.48 7.94 -5.74
N LEU A 105 4.97 8.41 -4.60
CA LEU A 105 5.64 9.71 -4.49
C LEU A 105 6.94 9.77 -5.31
N LYS A 106 7.71 8.67 -5.39
CA LYS A 106 8.90 8.59 -6.27
C LYS A 106 8.50 8.69 -7.75
N THR A 107 7.42 8.03 -8.16
CA THR A 107 6.93 8.07 -9.56
C THR A 107 6.41 9.45 -9.95
N MET A 108 5.64 10.11 -9.07
CA MET A 108 5.08 11.45 -9.36
C MET A 108 6.08 12.60 -9.18
N GLY A 109 7.14 12.39 -8.40
CA GLY A 109 8.22 13.35 -8.21
C GLY A 109 9.36 13.22 -9.21
N SER A 110 9.33 12.22 -10.09
CA SER A 110 10.28 12.09 -11.21
C SER A 110 9.81 12.97 -12.38
N PRO A 111 10.68 13.81 -12.97
CA PRO A 111 10.33 14.69 -14.08
C PRO A 111 9.88 13.92 -15.34
#